data_AF-A0AA36D4S6-F1
#
_entry.id   AF-A0AA36D4S6-F1
#
_cell.length_a   1.000
_cell.length_b   1.000
_cell.length_c   1.000
_cell.angle_alpha   90.00
_cell.angle_beta   90.00
_cell.angle_gamma   90.00
#
_symmetry.space_group_name_H-M   'P 1'
#
loop_
_entity.id
_entity.type
_entity.pdbx_description
1 polymer ?
#
loop_
_entity_poly.entity_id
_entity_poly.type
_entity_poly.pdbx_seq_one_letter_code
_entity_poly.pdbx_strand_id
1 'polypeptide(L)'
;MLIKFLLAAALFSAVSANTECIWVVGRVTCAMDQAKVIDTRVEVWDKDGPKSSRVNVDPIMKLIDGVDPDDKAGVTLVEDESGTFKVEGCASDQDWLFHKNQPEFYLRVYHRCTPSGQERSVDILPPVKVFVPNTYDKYMNNPIELSFL
;
A
#
# COMPACT_ATOMS: atom_id res chain seq x y z
N MET A 1 2.09 -37.80 -29.62
CA MET A 1 1.95 -37.53 -28.17
C MET A 1 2.88 -36.42 -27.68
N LEU A 2 4.17 -36.44 -28.03
CA LEU A 2 5.13 -35.40 -27.63
C LEU A 2 4.72 -33.95 -27.96
N ILE A 3 4.17 -33.71 -29.16
CA ILE A 3 3.75 -32.36 -29.61
C ILE A 3 2.60 -31.81 -28.75
N LYS A 4 1.65 -32.66 -28.32
CA LYS A 4 0.54 -32.26 -27.45
C LYS A 4 1.02 -31.93 -26.02
N PHE A 5 2.04 -32.65 -25.53
CA PHE A 5 2.69 -32.36 -24.25
C PHE A 5 3.51 -31.06 -24.31
N LEU A 6 4.20 -30.79 -25.41
CA LEU A 6 4.94 -29.53 -25.62
C LEU A 6 4.00 -28.32 -25.73
N LEU A 7 2.84 -28.47 -26.39
CA LEU A 7 1.79 -27.43 -26.43
C LEU A 7 1.16 -27.19 -25.07
N ALA A 8 0.93 -28.24 -24.26
CA ALA A 8 0.46 -28.08 -22.88
C ALA A 8 1.51 -27.43 -21.98
N ALA A 9 2.79 -27.81 -22.11
CA ALA A 9 3.91 -27.21 -21.37
C ALA A 9 4.15 -25.73 -21.74
N ALA A 10 3.92 -25.36 -23.01
CA ALA A 10 4.00 -23.96 -23.46
C ALA A 10 2.82 -23.10 -22.96
N LEU A 11 1.69 -23.71 -22.56
CA LEU A 11 0.57 -23.02 -21.90
C LEU A 11 0.82 -22.78 -20.40
N PHE A 12 1.84 -23.41 -19.80
CA PHE A 12 2.40 -23.02 -18.50
C PHE A 12 3.47 -21.93 -18.68
N SER A 13 3.19 -20.96 -19.54
CA SER A 13 4.02 -19.78 -19.76
C SER A 13 4.36 -19.12 -18.43
N ALA A 14 5.64 -18.76 -18.30
CA ALA A 14 6.26 -18.18 -17.11
C ALA A 14 5.33 -17.23 -16.36
N VAL A 15 4.89 -17.64 -15.18
CA VAL A 15 4.29 -16.72 -14.21
C VAL A 15 5.41 -15.78 -13.79
N SER A 16 5.34 -14.54 -14.27
CA SER A 16 6.18 -13.45 -13.81
C SER A 16 5.43 -12.72 -12.71
N ALA A 17 6.14 -12.33 -11.65
CA ALA A 17 5.61 -11.46 -10.62
C ALA A 17 6.55 -10.25 -10.53
N ASN A 18 5.96 -9.09 -10.27
CA ASN A 18 6.70 -7.87 -10.10
C ASN A 18 6.69 -7.46 -8.63
N THR A 19 7.82 -7.69 -7.98
CA THR A 19 8.02 -7.31 -6.59
C THR A 19 8.58 -5.90 -6.52
N GLU A 20 7.86 -5.02 -5.84
CA GLU A 20 8.30 -3.66 -5.58
C GLU A 20 8.22 -3.38 -4.07
N CYS A 21 9.06 -2.45 -3.61
CA CYS A 21 9.11 -2.04 -2.21
C CYS A 21 8.94 -0.53 -2.08
N ILE A 22 8.33 -0.09 -0.99
CA ILE A 22 8.22 1.31 -0.62
C ILE A 22 8.87 1.54 0.75
N TRP A 23 9.46 2.72 0.89
CA TRP A 23 9.98 3.23 2.15
C TRP A 23 9.45 4.64 2.34
N VAL A 24 8.72 4.89 3.42
CA VAL A 24 8.02 6.15 3.65
C VAL A 24 8.44 6.74 4.97
N VAL A 25 8.74 8.04 4.95
CA VAL A 25 8.94 8.88 6.12
C VAL A 25 7.81 9.88 6.18
N GLY A 26 7.30 10.11 7.38
CA GLY A 26 6.28 11.13 7.59
C GLY A 26 6.25 11.61 9.03
N ARG A 27 5.33 12.53 9.28
CA ARG A 27 5.06 13.11 10.59
C ARG A 27 3.56 13.27 10.79
N VAL A 28 3.10 12.84 11.96
CA VAL A 28 1.73 13.03 12.43
C VAL A 28 1.68 14.21 13.40
N THR A 29 0.75 15.13 13.19
CA THR A 29 0.49 16.24 14.11
C THR A 29 -0.95 16.23 14.57
N CYS A 30 -1.18 16.54 15.85
CA CYS A 30 -2.50 16.64 16.44
C CYS A 30 -2.72 18.05 17.01
N ALA A 31 -3.69 18.78 16.45
CA ALA A 31 -3.93 20.18 16.83
C ALA A 31 -4.45 20.34 18.26
N MET A 32 -5.17 19.33 18.79
CA MET A 32 -5.73 19.35 20.14
C MET A 32 -4.68 19.06 21.22
N ASP A 33 -3.90 18.01 21.01
CA ASP A 33 -2.95 17.47 21.99
C ASP A 33 -1.92 16.59 21.28
N GLN A 34 -0.69 17.08 21.18
CA GLN A 34 0.38 16.40 20.46
C GLN A 34 0.77 15.07 21.13
N ALA A 35 0.53 14.87 22.43
CA ALA A 35 0.80 13.58 23.06
C ALA A 35 -0.06 12.44 22.49
N LYS A 36 -1.21 12.76 21.87
CA LYS A 36 -2.11 11.78 21.23
C LYS A 36 -1.57 11.19 19.92
N VAL A 37 -0.42 11.67 19.43
CA VAL A 37 0.23 11.06 18.27
C VAL A 37 0.99 9.79 18.62
N ILE A 38 1.40 9.61 19.88
CA ILE A 38 2.05 8.39 20.36
C ILE A 38 1.12 7.19 20.17
N ASP A 39 1.68 6.05 19.78
CA ASP A 39 0.97 4.82 19.39
C ASP A 39 0.11 4.95 18.13
N THR A 40 0.21 6.04 17.37
CA THR A 40 -0.41 6.11 16.04
C THR A 40 0.18 5.00 15.18
N ARG A 41 -0.67 4.08 14.72
CA ARG A 41 -0.27 2.93 13.92
C ARG A 41 -0.35 3.29 12.45
N VAL A 42 0.77 3.21 11.77
CA VAL A 42 0.88 3.48 10.34
C VAL A 42 1.17 2.18 9.63
N GLU A 43 0.29 1.78 8.73
CA GLU A 43 0.40 0.54 7.97
C GLU A 43 0.57 0.85 6.49
N VAL A 44 1.43 0.08 5.81
CA VAL A 44 1.53 0.08 4.35
C VAL A 44 0.71 -1.10 3.86
N TRP A 45 -0.15 -0.84 2.90
CA TRP A 45 -1.01 -1.83 2.27
C TRP A 45 -0.78 -1.80 0.77
N ASP A 46 -0.75 -2.96 0.15
CA ASP A 46 -0.91 -3.09 -1.30
C ASP A 46 -2.40 -3.21 -1.64
N LYS A 47 -2.77 -2.69 -2.80
CA LYS A 47 -4.14 -2.74 -3.27
C LYS A 47 -4.20 -3.75 -4.41
N ASP A 48 -4.57 -4.98 -4.06
CA ASP A 48 -4.72 -6.06 -5.00
C ASP A 48 -5.94 -5.83 -5.90
N GLY A 49 -5.64 -5.64 -7.19
CA GLY A 49 -6.64 -5.50 -8.23
C GLY A 49 -7.35 -4.14 -8.31
N PRO A 50 -8.05 -3.90 -9.43
CA PRO A 50 -8.76 -2.65 -9.64
C PRO A 50 -9.99 -2.59 -8.73
N LYS A 51 -9.85 -2.10 -7.49
CA LYS A 51 -11.01 -1.55 -6.79
C LYS A 51 -11.58 -0.47 -7.68
N SER A 52 -12.69 -0.80 -8.33
CA SER A 52 -13.48 -0.01 -9.26
C SER A 52 -13.43 1.49 -8.92
N SER A 53 -12.37 2.13 -9.38
CA SER A 53 -12.22 3.57 -9.35
C SER A 53 -12.42 3.99 -10.79
N ARG A 54 -13.70 3.93 -11.20
CA ARG A 54 -14.29 4.68 -12.32
C ARG A 54 -14.24 4.09 -13.73
N VAL A 55 -14.37 2.78 -13.91
CA VAL A 55 -14.80 2.24 -15.23
C VAL A 55 -15.78 1.10 -15.00
N ASN A 56 -16.84 1.04 -15.81
CA ASN A 56 -17.71 -0.12 -15.96
C ASN A 56 -16.85 -1.34 -16.31
N VAL A 57 -16.40 -2.09 -15.31
CA VAL A 57 -15.67 -3.35 -15.50
C VAL A 57 -16.65 -4.52 -15.45
N ASP A 58 -16.42 -5.46 -16.36
CA ASP A 58 -17.23 -6.65 -16.64
C ASP A 58 -17.73 -7.37 -15.36
N PRO A 59 -18.92 -8.00 -15.37
CA PRO A 59 -19.45 -8.76 -14.23
C PRO A 59 -18.52 -9.88 -13.73
N ILE A 60 -17.61 -10.35 -14.58
CA ILE A 60 -16.60 -11.36 -14.27
C ILE A 60 -15.52 -10.81 -13.32
N MET A 61 -15.16 -9.52 -13.43
CA MET A 61 -14.12 -8.89 -12.61
C MET A 61 -14.54 -8.75 -11.15
N LYS A 62 -15.82 -8.45 -10.89
CA LYS A 62 -16.41 -8.40 -9.53
C LYS A 62 -16.36 -9.72 -8.78
N LEU A 63 -16.26 -10.86 -9.47
CA LEU A 63 -16.12 -12.17 -8.83
C LEU A 63 -14.67 -12.45 -8.41
N ILE A 64 -13.69 -11.75 -9.00
CA ILE A 64 -12.26 -11.88 -8.71
C ILE A 64 -11.86 -10.96 -7.54
N ASP A 65 -12.47 -9.78 -7.44
CA ASP A 65 -12.28 -8.81 -6.33
C ASP A 65 -12.57 -9.40 -4.92
N GLY A 66 -13.32 -10.50 -4.84
CA GLY A 66 -13.61 -11.20 -3.58
C GLY A 66 -12.59 -12.29 -3.20
N VAL A 67 -11.59 -12.53 -4.05
CA VAL A 67 -10.61 -13.61 -3.92
C VAL A 67 -9.24 -13.08 -3.50
N ASP A 68 -8.95 -11.80 -3.76
CA ASP A 68 -7.65 -11.18 -3.51
C ASP A 68 -7.81 -9.92 -2.61
N PRO A 69 -7.85 -10.10 -1.28
CA PRO A 69 -7.96 -8.98 -0.35
C PRO A 69 -6.64 -8.21 -0.28
N ASP A 70 -6.68 -6.86 -0.24
CA ASP A 70 -5.51 -6.01 -0.01
C ASP A 70 -4.52 -6.60 1.00
N ASP A 71 -3.27 -6.80 0.60
CA ASP A 71 -2.24 -7.33 1.46
C ASP A 71 -1.54 -6.26 2.30
N LYS A 72 -1.43 -6.52 3.61
CA LYS A 72 -0.64 -5.66 4.51
C LYS A 72 0.85 -5.91 4.28
N ALA A 73 1.51 -4.93 3.68
CA ALA A 73 2.93 -4.98 3.35
C ALA A 73 3.86 -4.54 4.49
N GLY A 74 3.38 -3.71 5.42
CA GLY A 74 4.22 -3.16 6.49
C GLY A 74 3.46 -2.47 7.61
N VAL A 75 4.13 -2.26 8.75
CA VAL A 75 3.58 -1.52 9.89
C VAL A 75 4.67 -0.87 10.73
N THR A 76 4.35 0.30 11.28
CA THR A 76 5.14 0.98 12.31
C THR A 76 4.23 1.67 13.31
N LEU A 77 4.80 2.12 14.42
CA LEU A 77 4.15 2.95 15.42
C LEU A 77 4.92 4.26 15.55
N VAL A 78 4.20 5.35 15.83
CA VAL A 78 4.81 6.61 16.28
C VAL A 78 5.25 6.44 17.73
N GLU A 79 6.54 6.60 18.00
CA GLU A 79 7.14 6.30 19.31
C GLU A 79 7.17 7.50 20.26
N ASP A 80 7.08 8.73 19.74
CA ASP A 80 7.23 9.94 20.53
C ASP A 80 6.34 11.11 20.04
N GLU A 81 6.32 12.20 20.81
CA GLU A 81 5.54 13.40 20.52
C GLU A 81 6.02 14.17 19.27
N SER A 82 7.20 13.84 18.71
CA SER A 82 7.61 14.43 17.42
C SER A 82 6.66 14.03 16.31
N GLY A 83 5.94 12.91 16.48
CA GLY A 83 5.00 12.39 15.50
C GLY A 83 5.67 11.72 14.31
N THR A 84 7.00 11.64 14.29
CA THR A 84 7.77 11.12 13.17
C THR A 84 7.60 9.60 13.07
N PHE A 85 7.43 9.10 11.86
CA PHE A 85 7.40 7.67 11.60
C PHE A 85 8.22 7.32 10.36
N LYS A 86 8.68 6.07 10.34
CA LYS A 86 9.30 5.42 9.19
C LYS A 86 8.64 4.07 9.01
N VAL A 87 8.13 3.80 7.82
CA VAL A 87 7.47 2.54 7.49
C VAL A 87 7.98 2.04 6.15
N GLU A 88 8.19 0.74 6.06
CA GLU A 88 8.58 0.06 4.83
C GLU A 88 7.68 -1.14 4.61
N GLY A 89 7.51 -1.50 3.35
CA GLY A 89 6.73 -2.66 2.95
C GLY A 89 7.07 -3.04 1.53
N CYS A 90 6.97 -4.32 1.23
CA CYS A 90 7.12 -4.87 -0.11
C CYS A 90 5.88 -5.67 -0.44
N ALA A 91 5.54 -5.71 -1.71
CA ALA A 91 4.46 -6.53 -2.23
C ALA A 91 4.82 -7.03 -3.62
N SER A 92 4.12 -8.07 -4.06
CA SER A 92 4.49 -8.82 -5.26
C SER A 92 3.26 -9.21 -6.05
N ASP A 93 2.96 -8.39 -7.03
CA ASP A 93 1.83 -8.58 -7.92
C ASP A 93 2.17 -9.55 -9.05
N GLN A 94 1.25 -10.46 -9.37
CA GLN A 94 1.40 -11.31 -10.54
C GLN A 94 1.22 -10.47 -11.82
N ASP A 95 2.20 -10.54 -12.73
CA ASP A 95 2.13 -9.83 -14.01
C ASP A 95 0.98 -10.37 -14.86
N TRP A 96 0.29 -9.46 -15.53
CA TRP A 96 -0.74 -9.83 -16.49
C TRP A 96 -0.07 -10.14 -17.83
N LEU A 97 -0.72 -10.94 -18.67
CA LEU A 97 -0.15 -11.47 -19.91
C LEU A 97 0.47 -10.41 -20.86
N PHE A 98 0.06 -9.14 -20.75
CA PHE A 98 0.50 -8.04 -21.61
C PHE A 98 1.01 -6.80 -20.88
N HIS A 99 1.07 -6.80 -19.54
CA HIS A 99 1.57 -5.66 -18.78
C HIS A 99 2.06 -6.06 -17.41
N LYS A 100 3.07 -5.33 -16.93
CA LYS A 100 3.54 -5.45 -15.56
C LYS A 100 2.45 -4.97 -14.62
N ASN A 101 2.08 -5.81 -13.67
CA ASN A 101 1.22 -5.40 -12.57
C ASN A 101 2.15 -4.97 -11.44
N GLN A 102 2.22 -3.68 -11.14
CA GLN A 102 3.08 -3.19 -10.07
C GLN A 102 2.21 -2.92 -8.84
N PRO A 103 2.72 -3.19 -7.62
CA PRO A 103 2.05 -2.85 -6.37
C PRO A 103 1.46 -1.44 -6.33
N GLU A 104 0.25 -1.32 -5.80
CA GLU A 104 -0.49 -0.07 -5.58
C GLU A 104 -0.52 0.30 -4.09
N PHE A 105 0.64 0.68 -3.56
CA PHE A 105 0.77 1.01 -2.14
C PHE A 105 -0.08 2.21 -1.67
N TYR A 106 -0.71 2.05 -0.51
CA TYR A 106 -1.33 3.12 0.27
C TYR A 106 -0.99 3.01 1.77
N LEU A 107 -1.19 4.10 2.51
CA LEU A 107 -1.04 4.09 3.96
C LEU A 107 -2.39 4.03 4.64
N ARG A 108 -2.53 3.18 5.65
CA ARG A 108 -3.65 3.23 6.60
C ARG A 108 -3.13 3.70 7.95
N VAL A 109 -3.67 4.82 8.43
CA VAL A 109 -3.19 5.48 9.65
C VAL A 109 -4.28 5.43 10.71
N TYR A 110 -4.02 4.70 11.79
CA TYR A 110 -4.89 4.60 12.96
C TYR A 110 -4.42 5.56 14.04
N HIS A 111 -5.21 6.58 14.35
CA HIS A 111 -4.85 7.66 15.26
C HIS A 111 -5.94 7.90 16.32
N ARG A 112 -5.56 8.46 17.46
CA ARG A 112 -6.50 8.86 18.54
C ARG A 112 -6.67 10.38 18.67
N CYS A 113 -6.12 11.14 17.72
CA CYS A 113 -6.35 12.58 17.61
C CYS A 113 -7.80 12.86 17.20
N THR A 114 -8.71 12.75 18.17
CA THR A 114 -10.13 13.08 18.08
C THR A 114 -10.57 13.73 19.38
N PRO A 115 -11.66 14.53 19.38
CA PRO A 115 -12.18 15.14 20.61
C PRO A 115 -12.52 14.11 21.70
N SER A 116 -13.00 12.92 21.32
CA SER A 116 -13.33 11.83 22.24
C SER A 116 -12.14 10.95 22.63
N GLY A 117 -10.99 11.06 21.95
CA GLY A 117 -9.86 10.14 22.09
C GLY A 117 -10.10 8.74 21.49
N GLN A 118 -11.21 8.54 20.78
CA GLN A 118 -11.51 7.29 20.08
C GLN A 118 -10.56 7.12 18.88
N GLU A 119 -10.08 5.89 18.67
CA GLU A 119 -9.27 5.52 17.51
C GLU A 119 -10.08 5.63 16.21
N ARG A 120 -9.49 6.24 15.19
CA ARG A 120 -10.03 6.33 13.83
C ARG A 120 -8.94 5.96 12.83
N SER A 121 -9.34 5.43 11.68
CA SER A 121 -8.44 5.15 10.57
C SER A 121 -8.69 6.09 9.39
N VAL A 122 -7.62 6.50 8.72
CA VAL A 122 -7.67 7.19 7.43
C VAL A 122 -6.76 6.48 6.43
N ASP A 123 -7.24 6.34 5.20
CA ASP A 123 -6.45 5.82 4.09
C ASP A 123 -5.86 6.98 3.29
N ILE A 124 -4.54 6.98 3.12
CA ILE A 124 -3.76 8.02 2.44
C ILE A 124 -3.10 7.39 1.21
N LEU A 125 -3.48 7.90 0.04
CA LEU A 125 -2.84 7.54 -1.22
C LEU A 125 -1.60 8.41 -1.46
N PRO A 126 -0.40 7.83 -1.62
CA PRO A 126 0.77 8.58 -2.01
C PRO A 126 0.53 9.28 -3.36
N PRO A 127 0.97 10.54 -3.53
CA PRO A 127 0.68 11.31 -4.75
C PRO A 127 1.41 10.80 -6.00
N VAL A 128 2.45 9.97 -5.83
CA VAL A 128 3.20 9.38 -6.95
C VAL A 128 3.65 7.99 -6.58
N LYS A 129 3.48 7.04 -7.51
CA LYS A 129 4.00 5.67 -7.47
C LYS A 129 5.53 5.71 -7.64
N VAL A 130 6.25 5.57 -6.53
CA VAL A 130 7.72 5.57 -6.48
C VAL A 130 8.13 4.40 -5.61
N PHE A 131 9.14 3.65 -6.06
CA PHE A 131 9.66 2.47 -5.39
C PHE A 131 11.12 2.65 -4.98
N VAL A 132 11.59 1.78 -4.09
CA VAL A 132 13.00 1.70 -3.68
C VAL A 132 13.90 1.50 -4.92
N PRO A 133 15.08 2.14 -4.99
CA PRO A 133 15.67 3.04 -3.98
C PRO A 133 15.19 4.50 -4.07
N ASN A 134 14.43 4.87 -5.10
CA ASN A 134 14.04 6.26 -5.35
C ASN A 134 13.09 6.84 -4.28
N THR A 135 12.44 5.98 -3.48
CA THR A 135 11.64 6.39 -2.32
C THR A 135 12.46 7.06 -1.23
N TYR A 136 13.72 6.65 -1.03
CA TYR A 136 14.60 7.22 -0.01
C TYR A 136 14.80 8.73 -0.22
N ASP A 137 15.26 9.10 -1.41
CA ASP A 137 15.51 10.51 -1.75
C ASP A 137 14.23 11.34 -1.71
N LYS A 138 13.09 10.75 -2.07
CA LYS A 138 11.81 11.45 -2.08
C LYS A 138 11.33 11.78 -0.66
N TYR A 139 11.21 10.79 0.21
CA TYR A 139 10.57 10.97 1.52
C TYR A 139 11.53 11.43 2.62
N MET A 140 12.84 11.24 2.48
CA MET A 140 13.80 11.93 3.37
C MET A 140 13.70 13.45 3.22
N ASN A 141 13.60 13.94 1.98
CA ASN A 141 13.57 15.37 1.69
C ASN A 141 12.16 15.97 1.75
N ASN A 142 11.12 15.15 1.58
CA ASN A 142 9.72 15.55 1.56
C ASN A 142 8.88 14.54 2.36
N PRO A 143 8.97 14.57 3.70
CA PRO A 143 8.18 13.68 4.54
C PRO A 143 6.68 13.92 4.34
N ILE A 144 5.88 12.87 4.49
CA ILE A 144 4.42 12.99 4.45
C ILE A 144 3.95 13.68 5.74
N GLU A 145 3.30 14.83 5.61
CA GLU A 145 2.73 15.57 6.73
C GLU A 145 1.25 15.23 6.90
N LEU A 146 0.90 14.65 8.04
CA LEU A 146 -0.46 14.23 8.39
C LEU A 146 -0.95 15.05 9.58
N SER A 147 -1.80 16.03 9.32
CA SER A 147 -2.36 16.89 10.37
C SER A 147 -3.80 16.52 10.69
N PHE A 148 -4.03 16.12 11.94
CA PHE A 148 -5.34 15.80 12.48
C PHE A 148 -5.85 16.92 13.38
N LEU A 149 -7.16 17.17 13.30
CA LEU A 149 -7.86 18.22 14.03
C LEU A 149 -8.61 17.67 15.24
#